data_AF-I3VSQ9-F1
#
_entry.id   AF-I3VSQ9-F1
#
_cell.length_a   1.000
_cell.length_b   1.000
_cell.length_c   1.000
_cell.angle_alpha   90.00
_cell.angle_beta   90.00
_cell.angle_gamma   90.00
#
_symmetry.space_group_name_H-M   'P 1'
#
loop_
_entity.id
_entity.type
_entity.pdbx_description
1 polymer ?
#
loop_
_entity_poly.entity_id
_entity_poly.type
_entity_poly.pdbx_seq_one_letter_code
_entity_poly.pdbx_strand_id
1 'polypeptide(L)'
;MSNNNSNSKENSAQKRKNRKAKKKVCAFCADRIDYIDYKEVGKLRKYITERGKILPRRITGNCAIHQRQLTVAIKRARQIALLPYTAE
;
A
#
# COMPACT_ATOMS: atom_id res chain seq x y z
N MET A 1 6.81 32.26 51.86
CA MET A 1 5.98 31.48 50.92
C MET A 1 6.74 31.43 49.59
N SER A 2 7.55 30.39 49.42
CA SER A 2 8.49 30.26 48.30
C SER A 2 7.83 29.53 47.13
N ASN A 3 7.83 30.16 45.96
CA ASN A 3 7.34 29.59 44.70
C ASN A 3 8.39 28.65 44.10
N ASN A 4 8.07 27.35 44.06
CA ASN A 4 8.87 26.34 43.37
C ASN A 4 8.30 26.11 41.96
N ASN A 5 8.94 26.71 40.97
CA ASN A 5 8.65 26.47 39.55
C ASN A 5 9.74 25.57 38.96
N SER A 6 9.49 24.27 38.94
CA SER A 6 10.37 23.28 38.31
C SER A 6 9.61 21.99 38.03
N ASN A 7 9.12 21.83 36.78
CA ASN A 7 9.11 20.55 36.06
C ASN A 7 8.60 20.75 34.61
N SER A 8 9.51 20.82 33.64
CA SER A 8 10.05 19.68 32.87
C SER A 8 9.09 19.28 31.73
N LYS A 9 9.28 19.82 30.52
CA LYS A 9 10.06 19.19 29.44
C LYS A 9 9.75 17.70 29.12
N GLU A 10 8.60 17.15 29.50
CA GLU A 10 8.27 15.73 29.29
C GLU A 10 7.15 15.43 28.27
N ASN A 11 6.49 16.42 27.67
CA ASN A 11 5.28 16.18 26.87
C ASN A 11 5.48 15.98 25.34
N SER A 12 6.69 16.09 24.80
CA SER A 12 6.92 16.01 23.34
C SER A 12 7.38 14.64 22.84
N ALA A 13 7.92 13.77 23.70
CA ALA A 13 8.46 12.46 23.30
C ALA A 13 7.40 11.33 23.26
N GLN A 14 6.26 11.49 23.95
CA GLN A 14 5.23 10.45 24.07
C GLN A 14 4.33 10.30 22.82
N LYS A 15 4.33 11.25 21.88
CA LYS A 15 3.38 11.26 20.74
C LYS A 15 3.83 10.43 19.53
N ARG A 16 5.01 9.80 19.59
CA ARG A 16 5.61 9.02 18.48
C ARG A 16 5.48 7.51 18.61
N LYS A 17 4.93 6.98 19.70
CA LYS A 17 4.67 5.54 19.88
C LYS A 17 3.16 5.30 19.78
N ASN A 18 2.73 4.40 18.91
CA ASN A 18 1.34 3.92 18.73
C ASN A 18 0.35 4.75 17.89
N ARG A 19 0.76 5.24 16.70
CA ARG A 19 -0.21 5.17 15.59
C ARG A 19 -0.31 3.70 15.18
N LYS A 20 -1.19 2.94 15.84
CA LYS A 20 -1.59 1.59 15.38
C LYS A 20 -1.91 1.72 13.91
N ALA A 21 -1.05 1.17 13.03
CA ALA A 21 -1.28 1.22 11.60
C ALA A 21 -2.66 0.60 11.37
N LYS A 22 -3.62 1.42 10.91
CA LYS A 22 -4.97 0.95 10.60
C LYS A 22 -4.80 -0.29 9.71
N LYS A 23 -5.39 -1.42 10.11
CA LYS A 23 -5.38 -2.64 9.29
C LYS A 23 -5.99 -2.25 7.96
N LYS A 24 -5.17 -2.20 6.91
CA LYS A 24 -5.65 -1.86 5.57
C LYS A 24 -6.52 -3.01 5.10
N VAL A 25 -7.77 -2.70 4.77
CA VAL A 25 -8.71 -3.67 4.19
C VAL A 25 -8.30 -3.89 2.74
N CYS A 26 -8.35 -5.14 2.28
CA CYS A 26 -8.06 -5.46 0.89
C CYS A 26 -9.13 -4.85 -0.01
N ALA A 27 -8.74 -3.94 -0.90
CA ALA A 27 -9.65 -3.29 -1.85
C ALA A 27 -10.44 -4.31 -2.68
N PHE A 28 -9.76 -5.33 -3.22
CA PHE A 28 -10.42 -6.39 -3.99
C PHE A 28 -11.46 -7.21 -3.19
N CYS A 29 -11.25 -7.39 -1.89
CA CYS A 29 -12.24 -8.08 -1.04
C CYS A 29 -13.44 -7.18 -0.76
N ALA A 30 -13.21 -5.88 -0.58
CA ALA A 30 -14.29 -4.91 -0.36
C ALA A 30 -15.15 -4.75 -1.62
N ASP A 31 -14.52 -4.74 -2.79
CA ASP A 31 -15.17 -4.61 -4.09
C ASP A 31 -15.78 -5.94 -4.59
N ARG A 32 -15.63 -7.04 -3.84
CA ARG A 32 -16.05 -8.41 -4.21
C ARG A 32 -15.60 -8.82 -5.62
N ILE A 33 -14.34 -8.50 -5.94
CA ILE A 33 -13.74 -8.86 -7.22
C ILE A 33 -13.05 -10.21 -7.05
N ASP A 34 -13.64 -11.26 -7.60
CA ASP A 34 -13.12 -12.62 -7.50
C ASP A 34 -11.92 -12.87 -8.44
N TYR A 35 -11.84 -12.14 -9.55
CA TYR A 35 -10.78 -12.28 -10.55
C TYR A 35 -10.20 -10.95 -11.00
N ILE A 36 -8.87 -10.88 -11.06
CA ILE A 36 -8.13 -9.69 -11.50
C ILE A 36 -7.65 -9.93 -12.94
N ASP A 37 -8.34 -9.33 -13.89
CA ASP A 37 -7.96 -9.40 -15.30
C ASP A 37 -6.78 -8.51 -15.66
N TYR A 38 -5.96 -8.97 -16.61
CA TYR A 38 -4.81 -8.22 -17.12
C TYR A 38 -5.21 -7.12 -18.12
N LYS A 39 -6.42 -7.20 -18.67
CA LYS A 39 -6.98 -6.24 -19.64
C LYS A 39 -7.34 -4.90 -18.97
N GLU A 40 -7.65 -4.93 -17.68
CA GLU A 40 -8.07 -3.77 -16.89
C GLU A 40 -6.88 -2.91 -16.44
N VAL A 41 -6.23 -2.25 -17.40
CA VAL A 41 -4.99 -1.49 -17.17
C VAL A 41 -5.18 -0.38 -16.14
N GLY A 42 -6.36 0.24 -16.08
CA GLY A 42 -6.68 1.29 -15.11
C GLY A 42 -6.62 0.82 -13.65
N LYS A 43 -7.04 -0.42 -13.37
CA LYS A 43 -6.94 -1.01 -12.03
C LYS A 43 -5.49 -1.37 -11.71
N LEU A 44 -4.78 -1.98 -12.67
CA LEU A 44 -3.39 -2.41 -12.48
C LEU A 44 -2.41 -1.25 -12.31
N ARG A 45 -2.65 -0.12 -13.00
CA ARG A 45 -1.83 1.10 -12.88
C ARG A 45 -1.73 1.63 -11.45
N LYS A 46 -2.78 1.47 -10.65
CA LYS A 46 -2.78 1.87 -9.22
C LYS A 46 -1.86 1.01 -8.34
N TYR A 47 -1.50 -0.19 -8.80
CA TYR A 47 -0.68 -1.15 -8.08
C TYR A 47 0.76 -1.25 -8.60
N ILE A 48 1.13 -0.38 -9.54
CA ILE A 48 2.51 -0.17 -9.97
C ILE A 48 2.97 1.22 -9.52
N THR A 49 4.27 1.34 -9.30
CA THR A 49 4.92 2.64 -9.15
C THR A 49 5.06 3.30 -10.52
N GLU A 50 5.33 4.60 -10.55
CA GLU A 50 5.69 5.32 -11.79
C GLU A 50 6.80 4.62 -12.55
N ARG A 51 7.85 4.17 -11.85
CA ARG A 51 8.99 3.40 -12.42
C ARG A 51 8.65 2.00 -12.95
N GLY A 52 7.38 1.60 -12.94
CA GLY A 52 6.95 0.28 -13.39
C GLY A 52 7.25 -0.88 -12.41
N LYS A 53 7.62 -0.64 -11.15
CA LYS A 53 7.76 -1.69 -10.13
C LYS A 53 6.41 -2.05 -9.51
N ILE A 54 6.20 -3.31 -9.14
CA ILE A 54 4.97 -3.74 -8.47
C ILE A 54 4.99 -3.28 -7.01
N LEU A 55 3.92 -2.63 -6.56
CA LEU A 55 3.80 -2.19 -5.18
C LEU A 55 3.69 -3.40 -4.22
N PRO A 56 4.49 -3.44 -3.14
CA PRO A 56 4.44 -4.53 -2.18
C PRO A 56 3.15 -4.48 -1.36
N ARG A 57 2.70 -5.67 -0.92
CA ARG A 57 1.49 -5.87 -0.11
C ARG A 57 1.38 -4.94 1.10
N ARG A 58 2.49 -4.61 1.76
CA ARG A 58 2.51 -3.71 2.93
C ARG A 58 2.02 -2.30 2.64
N ILE A 59 2.17 -1.84 1.39
CA ILE A 59 1.72 -0.52 0.95
C ILE A 59 0.26 -0.61 0.51
N THR A 60 -0.09 -1.62 -0.30
CA THR A 60 -1.42 -1.75 -0.92
C THR A 60 -2.48 -2.25 0.07
N GLY A 61 -2.11 -3.09 1.03
CA GLY A 61 -3.05 -3.67 2.01
C GLY A 61 -3.83 -4.88 1.50
N ASN A 62 -3.47 -5.42 0.34
CA ASN A 62 -4.20 -6.50 -0.31
C ASN A 62 -4.09 -7.83 0.47
N CYS A 63 -5.05 -8.74 0.33
CA CYS A 63 -4.93 -10.12 0.83
C CYS A 63 -3.82 -10.88 0.08
N ALA A 64 -3.26 -11.93 0.70
CA ALA A 64 -2.19 -12.70 0.07
C ALA A 64 -2.63 -13.35 -1.25
N ILE A 65 -3.87 -13.85 -1.30
CA ILE A 65 -4.48 -14.47 -2.49
C ILE A 65 -4.59 -13.44 -3.63
N HIS A 66 -5.24 -12.30 -3.37
CA HIS A 66 -5.38 -11.23 -4.35
C HIS A 66 -4.04 -10.65 -4.79
N GLN A 67 -3.04 -10.54 -3.90
CA GLN A 67 -1.71 -10.09 -4.29
C GLN A 67 -1.04 -11.07 -5.29
N ARG A 68 -1.18 -12.39 -5.09
CA ARG A 68 -0.67 -13.39 -6.04
C ARG A 68 -1.36 -13.26 -7.39
N GLN A 69 -2.69 -13.19 -7.42
CA GLN A 69 -3.45 -13.00 -8.67
C GLN A 69 -3.07 -11.70 -9.38
N LEU A 70 -2.97 -10.59 -8.64
CA LEU A 70 -2.54 -9.29 -9.14
C LEU A 70 -1.15 -9.36 -9.78
N THR A 71 -0.18 -10.00 -9.13
CA THR A 71 1.17 -10.13 -9.69
C THR A 71 1.19 -10.94 -10.99
N VAL A 72 0.37 -11.99 -11.10
CA VAL A 72 0.21 -12.77 -12.33
C VAL A 72 -0.42 -11.91 -13.42
N ALA A 73 -1.49 -11.18 -13.10
CA ALA A 73 -2.16 -10.27 -14.04
C ALA A 73 -1.21 -9.18 -14.56
N ILE A 74 -0.42 -8.54 -13.68
CA ILE A 74 0.57 -7.52 -14.07
C ILE A 74 1.65 -8.14 -14.98
N LYS A 75 2.15 -9.34 -14.67
CA LYS A 75 3.15 -10.01 -15.51
C LYS A 75 2.61 -10.31 -16.91
N ARG A 76 1.37 -10.80 -17.01
CA ARG A 76 0.70 -11.03 -18.31
C ARG A 76 0.49 -9.73 -19.07
N ALA A 77 0.04 -8.67 -18.39
CA ALA A 77 -0.12 -7.35 -19.00
C ALA A 77 1.19 -6.80 -19.60
N ARG A 78 2.33 -7.08 -18.94
CA ARG A 78 3.65 -6.69 -19.47
C ARG A 78 4.08 -7.49 -20.70
N GLN A 79 3.78 -8.79 -20.75
CA GLN A 79 4.09 -9.63 -21.91
C GLN A 79 3.36 -9.16 -23.18
N ILE A 80 2.16 -8.59 -23.03
CA ILE A 80 1.32 -8.06 -24.13
C ILE A 80 1.54 -6.54 -24.31
N ALA A 81 2.58 -5.97 -23.71
CA ALA A 81 2.94 -4.55 -23.81
C ALA A 81 1.85 -3.54 -23.32
N LEU A 82 0.86 -3.97 -22.52
CA LEU A 82 -0.12 -3.07 -21.90
C LEU A 82 0.47 -2.23 -20.75
N LEU A 83 1.53 -2.75 -20.12
CA LEU A 83 2.27 -2.08 -19.05
C LEU A 83 3.78 -2.15 -19.33
N PRO A 84 4.53 -1.06 -19.09
CA PRO A 84 5.98 -1.08 -19.26
C PRO A 84 6.68 -1.87 -18.13
N TYR A 85 7.83 -2.47 -18.45
CA TYR A 85 8.72 -3.09 -17.46
C TYR A 85 9.49 -2.04 -16.64
N THR A 86 9.82 -0.94 -17.30
CA THR A 86 10.54 0.22 -16.75
C THR A 86 9.94 1.47 -17.38
N ALA A 87 9.56 2.44 -16.55
CA ALA A 87 9.41 3.82 -17.01
C ALA A 87 10.66 4.56 -16.54
N GLU A 88 11.22 5.39 -17.43
CA GLU A 88 12.42 6.19 -17.19
C GLU A 88 12.32 7.05 -15.92
#